data_AF-A0A2E0MI26-F1
#
_entry.id   AF-A0A2E0MI26-F1
#
_cell.length_a   1.000
_cell.length_b   1.000
_cell.length_c   1.000
_cell.angle_alpha   90.00
_cell.angle_beta   90.00
_cell.angle_gamma   90.00
#
_symmetry.space_group_name_H-M   'P 1'
#
loop_
_entity.id
_entity.type
_entity.pdbx_description
1 polymer ?
#
loop_
_entity_poly.entity_id
_entity_poly.type
_entity_poly.pdbx_seq_one_letter_code
_entity_poly.pdbx_strand_id
1 'polypeptide(L)' 'MNSLLISKLATDDYVGFTFFVGCMAMMAASVFFFFSLNSFDKKWRTSILVSGLITFIAAVHYYYMRDYWAE' A
#
# COMPACT_ATOMS: atom_id res chain seq x y z
N MET A 1 28.60 -8.46 7.27
CA MET A 1 28.16 -7.06 7.11
C MET A 1 28.10 -6.77 5.62
N ASN A 2 27.12 -7.36 4.93
CA ASN A 2 26.99 -7.22 3.48
C ASN A 2 26.19 -5.96 3.21
N SER A 3 26.81 -5.02 2.50
CA SER A 3 26.22 -3.77 2.05
C SER A 3 24.82 -4.02 1.52
N LEU A 4 23.86 -3.26 2.04
CA LEU A 4 22.52 -3.10 1.49
C LEU A 4 22.67 -2.90 -0.02
N LEU A 5 22.33 -3.92 -0.80
CA LEU A 5 22.13 -3.81 -2.24
C LEU A 5 20.87 -2.94 -2.42
N ILE A 6 21.05 -1.63 -2.30
CA ILE A 6 20.13 -0.68 -2.88
C ILE A 6 20.30 -0.90 -4.38
N SER A 7 19.46 -1.77 -4.95
CA SER A 7 19.28 -1.85 -6.39
C SER A 7 19.05 -0.42 -6.85
N LYS A 8 20.00 0.15 -7.60
CA LYS A 8 19.86 1.51 -8.12
C LYS A 8 18.63 1.46 -9.02
N LEU A 9 17.50 2.00 -8.56
CA LEU A 9 16.39 2.35 -9.44
C LEU A 9 17.00 3.11 -10.61
N ALA A 10 16.96 2.52 -11.81
CA ALA A 10 17.36 3.27 -12.98
C ALA A 10 16.36 4.42 -13.10
N THR A 11 16.81 5.59 -13.54
CA THR A 11 15.92 6.76 -13.69
C THR A 11 14.77 6.49 -14.69
N ASP A 12 14.86 5.42 -15.46
CA ASP A 12 13.84 4.95 -16.42
C ASP A 12 12.78 4.02 -15.79
N ASP A 13 12.95 3.59 -14.53
CA ASP A 13 12.03 2.66 -13.85
C ASP A 13 10.82 3.38 -13.23
N TYR A 14 10.03 4.05 -14.07
CA TYR A 14 8.76 4.70 -13.67
C TYR A 14 7.77 3.71 -13.05
N VAL A 15 7.83 2.44 -13.45
CA VAL A 15 7.05 1.35 -12.88
C VAL A 15 7.44 1.14 -11.41
N GLY A 16 8.72 0.99 -11.07
CA GLY A 16 9.16 0.82 -9.67
C GLY A 16 8.76 1.99 -8.76
N PHE A 17 8.88 3.23 -9.24
CA PHE A 17 8.48 4.42 -8.49
C PHE A 17 6.97 4.48 -8.23
N THR A 18 6.15 4.24 -9.26
CA THR A 18 4.68 4.24 -9.12
C THR A 18 4.19 3.10 -8.24
N PHE A 19 4.84 1.93 -8.31
CA PHE A 19 4.55 0.80 -7.42
C PHE A 19 4.87 1.12 -5.96
N PHE A 20 6.01 1.76 -5.68
CA PHE A 20 6.39 2.17 -4.33
C PHE A 20 5.44 3.22 -3.74
N VAL A 21 5.19 4.30 -4.49
CA VAL A 21 4.25 5.36 -4.09
C VAL A 21 2.83 4.81 -3.93
N GLY A 22 2.40 3.93 -4.85
CA GLY A 22 1.10 3.27 -4.78
C GLY A 22 0.95 2.40 -3.53
N CYS A 23 1.96 1.58 -3.21
CA CYS A 23 1.97 0.77 -2.00
C CYS A 23 1.90 1.62 -0.73
N MET A 24 2.68 2.71 -0.67
CA MET A 24 2.64 3.66 0.44
C MET A 24 1.27 4.33 0.59
N ALA A 25 0.67 4.76 -0.52
CA ALA A 25 -0.64 5.39 -0.54
C ALA A 25 -1.75 4.44 -0.07
N MET A 26 -1.76 3.18 -0.52
CA MET A 26 -2.74 2.19 -0.10
C MET A 26 -2.61 1.87 1.40
N MET A 27 -1.38 1.73 1.91
CA MET A 27 -1.15 1.49 3.33
C MET A 27 -1.64 2.68 4.18
N ALA A 28 -1.32 3.91 3.78
CA ALA A 28 -1.80 5.12 4.47
C ALA A 28 -3.34 5.22 4.44
N ALA A 29 -3.97 4.91 3.30
CA ALA A 29 -5.42 4.90 3.15
C ALA A 29 -6.09 3.86 4.05
N SER A 30 -5.54 2.64 4.17
CA SER A 30 -6.07 1.64 5.11
C SER A 30 -6.01 2.11 6.56
N VAL A 31 -4.88 2.69 6.99
CA VAL A 31 -4.76 3.26 8.35
C VAL A 31 -5.79 4.37 8.55
N PHE A 32 -5.94 5.28 7.58
CA PHE A 32 -6.94 6.33 7.65
C PHE A 32 -8.37 5.77 7.75
N PHE A 33 -8.73 4.78 6.93
CA PHE A 33 -10.05 4.15 6.98
C PHE A 33 -10.32 3.46 8.30
N PHE A 34 -9.35 2.74 8.88
CA PHE A 34 -9.50 2.08 10.18
C PHE A 34 -9.62 3.09 11.34
N PHE A 35 -8.81 4.14 11.36
CA PHE A 35 -8.87 5.16 12.42
C PHE A 35 -10.10 6.06 12.31
N SER A 36 -10.56 6.34 11.09
CA SER A 36 -11.72 7.20 10.84
C SER A 36 -13.06 6.50 11.08
N LEU A 37 -13.07 5.18 11.37
CA LEU A 37 -14.29 4.41 11.70
C LEU A 37 -15.14 5.03 12.81
N ASN A 38 -14.52 5.67 13.81
CA ASN A 38 -15.27 6.23 14.93
C ASN A 38 -15.96 7.56 14.58
N SER A 39 -15.45 8.29 13.59
CA SER A 39 -15.99 9.57 13.12
C SER A 39 -17.18 9.43 12.16
N PHE A 40 -17.40 8.24 11.60
CA PHE A 40 -18.51 7.97 10.68
C PHE A 40 -19.74 7.39 11.38
N ASP A 41 -20.91 7.74 10.83
CA ASP A 41 -22.22 7.24 11.24
C ASP A 41 -22.29 5.71 11.20
N LYS A 42 -23.00 5.10 12.17
CA LYS A 42 -23.11 3.64 12.31
C LYS A 42 -23.61 2.93 11.05
N LYS A 43 -24.43 3.60 10.23
CA LYS A 43 -24.94 3.07 8.95
C LYS A 43 -23.84 2.75 7.93
N TRP A 44 -22.74 3.51 7.96
CA TRP A 44 -21.67 3.46 6.95
C TRP A 44 -20.39 2.81 7.45
N ARG A 45 -20.28 2.53 8.76
CA ARG A 45 -19.09 1.91 9.36
C ARG A 45 -18.73 0.58 8.72
N THR A 46 -19.72 -0.26 8.41
CA THR A 46 -19.48 -1.56 7.77
C THR A 46 -18.88 -1.37 6.38
N SER A 47 -19.37 -0.41 5.59
CA SER A 47 -18.83 -0.10 4.27
C SER A 47 -17.39 0.41 4.33
N ILE A 48 -17.09 1.35 5.25
CA ILE A 48 -15.73 1.88 5.46
C ILE A 48 -14.77 0.77 5.90
N LEU A 49 -15.22 -0.12 6.80
CA LEU A 49 -14.41 -1.24 7.29
C LEU A 49 -14.06 -2.21 6.16
N VAL A 50 -15.05 -2.56 5.33
CA VAL A 50 -14.84 -3.41 4.15
C VAL A 50 -13.91 -2.73 3.14
N SER A 51 -14.07 -1.43 2.89
CA SER A 51 -13.15 -0.66 2.03
C SER A 51 -11.72 -0.67 2.58
N GLY A 52 -11.52 -0.41 3.87
CA GLY A 52 -10.20 -0.44 4.52
C GLY A 52 -9.53 -1.81 4.43
N LEU A 53 -10.32 -2.89 4.55
CA LEU A 53 -9.84 -4.27 4.42
C LEU A 53 -9.40 -4.60 2.99
N ILE A 54 -10.20 -4.22 1.98
CA ILE A 54 -9.85 -4.43 0.56
C ILE A 54 -8.60 -3.62 0.19
N THR A 55 -8.51 -2.35 0.61
CA THR A 55 -7.32 -1.51 0.38
C THR A 55 -6.07 -2.10 1.06
N PHE A 56 -6.23 -2.76 2.20
CA PHE A 56 -5.11 -3.40 2.90
C PHE A 56 -4.62 -4.64 2.15
N ILE A 57 -5.54 -5.49 1.67
CA ILE A 57 -5.21 -6.65 0.83
C ILE A 57 -4.47 -6.17 -0.43
N ALA A 58 -4.93 -5.08 -1.06
CA ALA A 58 -4.26 -4.49 -2.22
C ALA A 58 -2.85 -4.00 -1.89
N ALA A 59 -2.63 -3.36 -0.73
CA ALA A 59 -1.30 -2.91 -0.30
C ALA A 59 -0.32 -4.08 -0.13
N VAL A 60 -0.75 -5.17 0.54
CA VAL A 60 0.08 -6.38 0.70
C VAL A 60 0.35 -7.03 -0.65
N HIS A 61 -0.66 -7.11 -1.52
CA HIS A 61 -0.52 -7.67 -2.86
C HIS A 61 0.45 -6.85 -3.73
N TYR A 62 0.38 -5.51 -3.64
CA TYR A 62 1.31 -4.61 -4.33
C TYR A 62 2.75 -4.76 -3.81
N TYR A 63 2.92 -4.97 -2.50
CA TYR A 63 4.23 -5.22 -1.92
C TYR A 63 4.82 -6.55 -2.40
N TYR A 64 4.00 -7.61 -2.50
CA TYR A 64 4.43 -8.90 -3.04
C TYR A 64 4.78 -8.84 -4.52
N MET A 65 3.98 -8.13 -5.32
CA MET A 65 4.29 -7.85 -6.72
C MET A 65 5.62 -7.10 -6.84
N ARG A 66 5.86 -6.05 -6.05
CA ARG A 66 7.13 -5.31 -6.04
C ARG A 66 8.34 -6.23 -5.87
N ASP A 67 8.27 -7.21 -4.96
CA ASP A 67 9.36 -8.18 -4.76
C ASP A 67 9.51 -9.14 -5.95
N TYR A 68 8.42 -9.55 -6.62
CA TYR A 68 8.46 -10.35 -7.85
C TYR A 68 8.95 -9.58 -9.10
N TRP A 69 8.69 -8.28 -9.19
CA TRP A 69 9.15 -7.42 -10.29
C TRP A 69 10.60 -6.95 -10.11
N ALA A 70 11.18 -7.12 -8.91
CA ALA A 70 12.55 -6.71 -8.59
C ALA A 70 13.58 -7.86 -8.69
N GLU A 71 13.13 -9.09 -8.95
CA GLU A 71 13.94 -10.19 -9.51
C GLU A 71 13.93 -10.14 -11.04
#